data_AF-A0A537XS97-F1
#
_entry.id   AF-A0A537XS97-F1
#
_cell.length_a   1.000
_cell.length_b   1.000
_cell.length_c   1.000
_cell.angle_alpha   90.00
_cell.angle_beta   90.00
_cell.angle_gamma   90.00
#
_symmetry.space_group_name_H-M   'P 1'
#
loop_
_entity.id
_entity.type
_entity.pdbx_description
1 polymer ?
#
loop_
_entity_poly.entity_id
_entity_poly.type
_entity_poly.pdbx_seq_one_letter_code
_entity_poly.pdbx_strand_id
1 'polypeptide(L)'
;MVRGASILLVVALTAPSLAAAETMSFGDAAALLAKSCAAEITANCRGVNFDANRLKECLSRNQDALSPQCKGDYLRSFDAIQKRVAARATVANVCAREIVKLCAGSTKETSKSVPCLATTHGVSRNCTRALDDAGYR
;
A
#
# COMPACT_ATOMS: atom_id res chain seq x y z
N MET A 1 -60.42 -15.25 -14.18
CA MET A 1 -60.04 -14.09 -15.02
C MET A 1 -59.26 -13.12 -14.15
N VAL A 2 -58.11 -12.68 -14.66
CA VAL A 2 -56.93 -12.11 -13.96
C VAL A 2 -57.10 -10.62 -13.68
N ARG A 3 -56.43 -10.10 -12.62
CA ARG A 3 -55.64 -8.84 -12.55
C ARG A 3 -55.85 -8.18 -11.18
N GLY A 4 -54.86 -7.89 -10.36
CA GLY A 4 -53.41 -8.01 -10.44
C GLY A 4 -52.90 -7.34 -9.16
N ALA A 5 -52.33 -8.12 -8.25
CA ALA A 5 -51.73 -7.59 -7.03
C ALA A 5 -50.41 -6.90 -7.43
N SER A 6 -50.42 -5.57 -7.48
CA SER A 6 -49.23 -4.76 -7.70
C SER A 6 -48.34 -4.81 -6.46
N ILE A 7 -47.52 -5.86 -6.35
CA ILE A 7 -46.41 -5.94 -5.41
C ILE A 7 -45.33 -5.00 -5.95
N LEU A 8 -45.25 -3.80 -5.38
CA LEU A 8 -44.14 -2.86 -5.58
C LEU A 8 -42.89 -3.45 -4.92
N LEU A 9 -42.12 -4.23 -5.68
CA LEU A 9 -40.80 -4.70 -5.29
C LEU A 9 -39.82 -3.52 -5.40
N VAL A 10 -39.56 -2.84 -4.28
CA VAL A 10 -38.50 -1.82 -4.20
C VAL A 10 -37.15 -2.54 -4.24
N VAL A 11 -36.55 -2.62 -5.42
CA VAL A 11 -35.15 -3.07 -5.59
C VAL A 11 -34.25 -1.94 -5.08
N ALA A 12 -33.82 -2.04 -3.82
CA ALA A 12 -32.74 -1.22 -3.30
C ALA A 12 -31.46 -1.63 -4.02
N LEU A 13 -31.03 -0.84 -5.01
CA LEU A 13 -29.70 -0.96 -5.61
C LEU A 13 -28.67 -0.68 -4.52
N THR A 14 -28.12 -1.75 -3.93
CA THR A 14 -26.91 -1.67 -3.12
C THR A 14 -25.78 -1.26 -4.06
N ALA A 15 -25.47 0.04 -4.10
CA ALA A 15 -24.27 0.52 -4.77
C ALA A 15 -23.07 -0.21 -4.14
N PRO A 16 -22.24 -0.92 -4.92
CA PRO A 16 -21.01 -1.45 -4.38
C PRO A 16 -20.18 -0.25 -3.92
N SER A 17 -19.89 -0.19 -2.62
CA SER A 17 -18.94 0.76 -2.08
C SER A 17 -17.64 0.56 -2.84
N LEU A 18 -17.24 1.57 -3.63
CA LEU A 18 -15.85 1.70 -4.06
C LEU A 18 -15.05 1.96 -2.78
N ALA A 19 -14.72 0.88 -2.07
CA ALA A 19 -13.59 0.90 -1.16
C ALA A 19 -12.39 1.16 -2.07
N ALA A 20 -12.00 2.43 -2.19
CA ALA A 20 -10.67 2.76 -2.64
C ALA A 20 -9.75 1.92 -1.78
N ALA A 21 -9.01 1.00 -2.39
CA ALA A 21 -7.95 0.31 -1.70
C ALA A 21 -6.90 1.39 -1.38
N GLU A 22 -7.06 2.06 -0.25
CA GLU A 22 -6.11 3.07 0.22
C GLU A 22 -4.76 2.36 0.35
N THR A 23 -3.80 2.79 -0.47
CA THR A 23 -2.43 2.31 -0.39
C THR A 23 -1.84 2.79 0.91
N MET A 24 -1.81 1.91 1.91
CA MET A 24 -1.24 2.18 3.23
C MET A 24 0.19 2.73 3.08
N SER A 25 0.49 3.81 3.81
CA SER A 25 1.83 4.39 3.80
C SER A 25 2.82 3.53 4.59
N PHE A 26 4.12 3.73 4.37
CA PHE A 26 5.14 3.10 5.21
C PHE A 26 4.96 3.48 6.70
N GLY A 27 4.55 4.71 6.97
CA GLY A 27 4.28 5.21 8.31
C GLY A 27 3.10 4.50 8.95
N ASP A 28 1.99 4.36 8.23
CA ASP A 28 0.78 3.69 8.74
C ASP A 28 1.02 2.20 8.96
N ALA A 29 1.77 1.55 8.06
CA ALA A 29 2.16 0.15 8.23
C ALA A 29 3.03 -0.03 9.48
N ALA A 30 4.03 0.84 9.69
CA ALA A 30 4.87 0.81 10.88
C ALA A 30 4.06 1.11 12.16
N ALA A 31 3.15 2.09 12.10
CA ALA A 31 2.26 2.43 13.21
C ALA A 31 1.32 1.27 13.56
N LEU A 32 0.80 0.55 12.56
CA LEU A 32 -0.02 -0.64 12.77
C LEU A 32 0.78 -1.75 13.47
N LEU A 33 2.02 -2.01 13.06
CA LEU A 33 2.90 -2.96 13.74
C LEU A 33 3.20 -2.54 15.18
N ALA A 34 3.53 -1.26 15.40
CA ALA A 34 3.80 -0.76 16.75
C ALA A 34 2.56 -0.88 17.64
N LYS A 35 1.39 -0.51 17.14
CA LYS A 35 0.12 -0.58 17.88
C LYS A 35 -0.27 -2.02 18.21
N SER A 36 -0.11 -2.94 17.25
CA SER A 36 -0.67 -4.29 17.37
C SER A 36 0.33 -5.33 17.85
N CYS A 37 1.64 -5.10 17.75
CA CYS A 37 2.68 -6.10 18.01
C CYS A 37 3.84 -5.62 18.90
N ALA A 38 3.83 -4.40 19.46
CA ALA A 38 4.99 -3.88 20.20
C ALA A 38 5.43 -4.76 21.39
N ALA A 39 4.48 -5.32 22.13
CA ALA A 39 4.77 -6.19 23.26
C ALA A 39 5.45 -7.49 22.79
N GLU A 40 4.91 -8.10 21.74
CA GLU A 40 5.40 -9.34 21.15
C GLU A 40 6.77 -9.16 20.49
N ILE A 41 7.00 -8.04 19.81
CA ILE A 41 8.30 -7.70 19.23
C ILE A 41 9.35 -7.58 20.34
N THR A 42 8.99 -6.94 21.45
CA THR A 42 9.89 -6.76 22.60
C THR A 42 10.19 -8.10 23.30
N ALA A 43 9.18 -8.95 23.46
CA ALA A 43 9.30 -10.22 24.17
C ALA A 43 9.97 -11.32 23.33
N ASN A 44 9.62 -11.42 22.04
CA ASN A 44 9.97 -12.57 21.20
C ASN A 44 10.99 -12.25 20.11
N CYS A 45 11.15 -10.97 19.74
CA CYS A 45 12.00 -10.53 18.62
C CYS A 45 13.10 -9.55 19.03
N ARG A 46 13.50 -9.57 20.31
CA ARG A 46 14.55 -8.68 20.83
C ARG A 46 15.87 -8.91 20.08
N GLY A 47 16.49 -7.83 19.61
CA GLY A 47 17.76 -7.88 18.88
C GLY A 47 17.63 -8.26 17.40
N VAL A 48 16.41 -8.53 16.92
CA VAL A 48 16.15 -8.66 15.48
C VAL A 48 16.26 -7.27 14.85
N ASN A 49 16.95 -7.18 13.72
CA ASN A 49 17.01 -5.93 12.95
C ASN A 49 15.59 -5.56 12.49
N PHE A 50 15.24 -4.28 12.60
CA PHE A 50 13.93 -3.73 12.24
C PHE A 50 13.69 -3.64 10.73
N ASP A 51 14.43 -4.38 9.91
CA ASP A 51 14.07 -4.56 8.51
C ASP A 51 12.82 -5.44 8.36
N ALA A 52 12.04 -5.14 7.33
CA ALA A 52 10.73 -5.76 7.13
C ALA A 52 10.79 -7.29 6.99
N ASN A 53 11.89 -7.84 6.49
CA ASN A 53 12.01 -9.28 6.27
C ASN A 53 12.32 -10.02 7.57
N ARG A 54 13.33 -9.57 8.33
CA ARG A 54 13.74 -10.24 9.56
C ARG A 54 12.67 -10.15 10.65
N LEU A 55 12.03 -8.99 10.79
CA LEU A 55 10.98 -8.82 11.79
C LEU A 55 9.74 -9.66 11.45
N LYS A 56 9.34 -9.71 10.18
CA LYS A 56 8.25 -10.57 9.70
C LYS A 56 8.55 -12.04 9.98
N GLU A 57 9.76 -12.48 9.68
CA GLU A 57 10.19 -13.86 9.92
C GLU A 57 10.15 -14.20 11.41
N CYS A 58 10.64 -13.31 12.27
CA CYS A 58 10.60 -13.52 13.72
C CYS A 58 9.16 -13.66 14.24
N LEU A 59 8.27 -12.75 13.85
CA LEU A 59 6.86 -12.83 14.24
C LEU A 59 6.21 -14.11 13.68
N SER A 60 6.55 -14.51 12.46
CA SER A 60 6.06 -15.74 11.85
C SER A 60 6.52 -17.01 12.57
N ARG A 61 7.74 -17.03 13.12
CA ARG A 61 8.26 -18.17 13.91
C ARG A 61 7.64 -18.25 15.30
N ASN A 62 7.22 -17.12 15.85
CA ASN A 62 6.65 -17.02 17.18
C ASN A 62 5.12 -16.89 17.15
N GLN A 63 4.46 -17.37 16.08
CA GLN A 63 3.02 -17.23 15.91
C GLN A 63 2.24 -17.68 17.14
N ASP A 64 2.61 -18.76 17.82
CA ASP A 64 1.89 -19.23 19.01
C ASP A 64 1.96 -18.27 20.20
N ALA A 65 2.99 -17.43 20.26
CA ALA A 65 3.19 -16.42 21.29
C ALA A 65 2.57 -15.05 20.93
N LEU A 66 1.95 -14.91 19.75
CA LEU A 66 1.35 -13.65 19.32
C LEU A 66 -0.09 -13.51 19.81
N SER A 67 -0.47 -12.30 20.24
CA SER A 67 -1.88 -11.97 20.47
C SER A 67 -2.72 -12.10 19.18
N PRO A 68 -4.04 -12.35 19.29
CA PRO A 68 -4.92 -12.40 18.12
C PRO A 68 -4.87 -11.11 17.27
N GLN A 69 -4.70 -9.96 17.92
CA GLN A 69 -4.56 -8.67 17.23
C GLN A 69 -3.25 -8.63 16.43
N CYS A 70 -2.11 -8.95 17.06
CA CYS A 70 -0.84 -8.98 16.35
C CYS A 70 -0.89 -9.93 15.15
N LYS A 71 -1.42 -11.16 15.33
CA LYS A 71 -1.60 -12.16 14.26
C LYS A 71 -2.36 -11.62 13.06
N GLY A 72 -3.46 -10.90 13.31
CA GLY A 72 -4.30 -10.34 12.24
C GLY A 72 -3.66 -9.17 11.48
N ASP A 73 -2.75 -8.44 12.13
CA ASP A 73 -2.26 -7.16 11.62
C ASP A 73 -0.84 -7.22 11.05
N TYR A 74 0.05 -8.06 11.60
CA TYR A 74 1.46 -8.04 11.20
C TYR A 74 1.64 -8.38 9.71
N LEU A 75 0.94 -9.41 9.21
CA LEU A 75 0.99 -9.79 7.79
C LEU A 75 0.44 -8.67 6.89
N ARG A 76 -0.64 -8.00 7.31
CA ARG A 76 -1.23 -6.88 6.56
C ARG A 76 -0.25 -5.72 6.45
N SER A 77 0.43 -5.39 7.55
CA SER A 77 1.44 -4.33 7.56
C SER A 77 2.62 -4.65 6.65
N PHE A 78 3.21 -5.85 6.76
CA PHE A 78 4.33 -6.21 5.89
C PHE A 78 3.93 -6.33 4.42
N ASP A 79 2.71 -6.80 4.11
CA ASP A 79 2.17 -6.81 2.76
C ASP A 79 2.04 -5.40 2.18
N ALA A 80 1.52 -4.44 2.96
CA ALA A 80 1.45 -3.04 2.56
C ALA A 80 2.84 -2.45 2.27
N ILE A 81 3.84 -2.73 3.10
CA ILE A 81 5.22 -2.31 2.89
C ILE A 81 5.74 -2.87 1.56
N GLN A 82 5.57 -4.17 1.31
CA GLN A 82 6.05 -4.81 0.08
C GLN A 82 5.35 -4.27 -1.17
N LYS A 83 4.04 -4.04 -1.11
CA LYS A 83 3.29 -3.41 -2.21
C LYS A 83 3.84 -2.04 -2.57
N ARG A 84 4.13 -1.20 -1.58
CA ARG A 84 4.67 0.16 -1.84
C ARG A 84 6.12 0.13 -2.31
N VAL A 85 6.94 -0.84 -1.85
CA VAL A 85 8.28 -1.09 -2.40
C VAL A 85 8.20 -1.50 -3.87
N ALA A 86 7.31 -2.43 -4.21
CA ALA A 86 7.09 -2.86 -5.59
C ALA A 86 6.60 -1.69 -6.46
N ALA A 87 5.65 -0.88 -5.98
CA ALA A 87 5.20 0.31 -6.69
C ALA A 87 6.35 1.27 -7.02
N ARG A 88 7.23 1.56 -6.05
CA ARG A 88 8.44 2.38 -6.25
C ARG A 88 9.36 1.82 -7.33
N ALA A 89 9.52 0.50 -7.41
CA ALA A 89 10.37 -0.14 -8.42
C ALA A 89 9.82 0.05 -9.85
N THR A 90 8.51 0.26 -10.02
CA THR A 90 7.89 0.43 -11.35
C THR A 90 8.00 1.85 -11.89
N VAL A 91 8.22 2.86 -11.04
CA VAL A 91 8.19 4.28 -11.43
C VAL A 91 9.16 4.60 -12.57
N ALA A 92 10.35 4.02 -12.55
CA ALA A 92 11.36 4.24 -13.59
C ALA A 92 10.86 3.88 -15.00
N ASN A 93 10.12 2.77 -15.12
CA ASN A 93 9.61 2.27 -16.39
C ASN A 93 8.32 2.99 -16.79
N VAL A 94 7.40 3.18 -15.84
CA VAL A 94 6.10 3.82 -16.11
C VAL A 94 6.26 5.30 -16.48
N CYS A 95 7.20 6.00 -15.84
CA CYS A 95 7.47 7.42 -16.05
C CYS A 95 8.64 7.69 -17.01
N ALA A 96 9.11 6.70 -17.77
CA ALA A 96 10.36 6.81 -18.54
C ALA A 96 10.37 8.00 -19.50
N ARG A 97 9.24 8.28 -20.17
CA ARG A 97 9.12 9.41 -21.09
C ARG A 97 9.18 10.74 -20.34
N GLU A 98 8.45 10.86 -19.25
CA GLU A 98 8.38 12.05 -18.41
C GLU A 98 9.75 12.36 -17.78
N ILE A 99 10.45 11.33 -17.31
CA ILE A 99 11.81 11.44 -16.78
C ILE A 99 12.72 12.11 -17.80
N VAL A 100 12.75 11.60 -19.04
CA VAL A 100 13.66 12.10 -20.09
C VAL A 100 13.19 13.43 -20.68
N LYS A 101 11.90 13.57 -20.98
CA LYS A 101 11.37 14.68 -21.77
C LYS A 101 10.89 15.87 -20.94
N LEU A 102 10.41 15.64 -19.73
CA LEU A 102 9.91 16.71 -18.85
C LEU A 102 10.93 17.08 -17.79
N CYS A 103 11.61 16.08 -17.22
CA CYS A 103 12.53 16.29 -16.10
C CYS A 103 14.01 16.32 -16.50
N ALA A 104 14.34 16.16 -17.79
CA ALA A 104 15.71 16.08 -18.30
C ALA A 104 16.61 15.10 -17.52
N GLY A 105 16.01 14.04 -16.98
CA GLY A 105 16.62 13.06 -16.11
C GLY A 105 16.98 11.76 -16.80
N SER A 106 17.43 10.78 -16.00
CA SER A 106 17.79 9.45 -16.44
C SER A 106 16.97 8.40 -15.68
N THR A 107 16.46 7.40 -16.39
CA THR A 107 15.73 6.27 -15.76
C THR A 107 16.65 5.44 -14.85
N LYS A 108 17.97 5.46 -15.06
CA LYS A 108 18.96 4.83 -14.16
C LYS A 108 19.07 5.54 -12.81
N GLU A 109 18.69 6.82 -12.75
CA GLU A 109 18.73 7.65 -11.55
C GLU A 109 17.34 8.25 -11.27
N THR A 110 16.30 7.41 -11.37
CA THR A 110 14.90 7.83 -11.24
C THR A 110 14.63 8.64 -9.97
N SER A 111 15.31 8.32 -8.86
CA SER A 111 15.20 9.06 -7.60
C SER A 111 15.48 10.56 -7.74
N LYS A 112 16.41 10.97 -8.62
CA LYS A 112 16.70 12.39 -8.90
C LYS A 112 15.57 13.08 -9.66
N SER A 113 14.77 12.31 -10.41
CA SER A 113 13.66 12.83 -11.21
C SER A 113 12.34 12.89 -10.43
N VAL A 114 12.21 12.15 -9.33
CA VAL A 114 10.98 12.12 -8.51
C VAL A 114 10.51 13.51 -8.06
N PRO A 115 11.35 14.41 -7.53
CA PRO A 115 10.90 15.75 -7.13
C PRO A 115 10.29 16.56 -8.29
N CYS A 116 10.88 16.43 -9.49
CA CYS A 116 10.32 17.04 -10.70
C CYS A 116 9.00 16.37 -11.10
N LEU A 117 8.94 15.03 -11.17
CA LEU A 117 7.72 14.31 -11.51
C LEU A 117 6.55 14.62 -10.55
N ALA A 118 6.85 14.87 -9.27
CA ALA A 118 5.89 15.19 -8.24
C ALA A 118 5.36 16.64 -8.30
N THR A 119 5.94 17.52 -9.12
CA THR A 119 5.55 18.94 -9.16
C THR A 119 5.29 19.46 -10.57
N THR A 120 5.86 18.83 -11.59
CA THR A 120 5.77 19.28 -12.98
C THR A 120 4.39 18.99 -13.59
N HIS A 121 4.00 19.83 -14.55
CA HIS A 121 2.78 19.66 -15.31
C HIS A 121 3.01 18.76 -16.54
N GLY A 122 1.94 18.21 -17.10
CA GLY A 122 2.03 17.38 -18.31
C GLY A 122 2.50 15.93 -18.07
N VAL A 123 2.60 15.50 -16.80
CA VAL A 123 2.83 14.10 -16.43
C VAL A 123 1.60 13.26 -16.85
N SER A 124 1.84 12.11 -17.50
CA SER A 124 0.73 11.24 -17.91
C SER A 124 0.00 10.64 -16.71
N ARG A 125 -1.28 10.28 -16.89
CA ARG A 125 -2.09 9.63 -15.84
C ARG A 125 -1.45 8.35 -15.28
N ASN A 126 -0.78 7.58 -16.13
CA ASN A 126 -0.12 6.34 -15.70
C ASN A 126 1.07 6.65 -14.80
N CYS A 127 1.89 7.65 -15.15
CA CYS A 127 2.99 8.08 -14.30
C CYS A 127 2.48 8.72 -13.00
N THR A 128 1.44 9.57 -13.05
CA THR A 128 0.81 10.11 -11.84
C THR A 128 0.36 9.01 -10.89
N ARG A 129 -0.38 8.01 -11.40
CA ARG A 129 -0.82 6.87 -10.60
C ARG A 129 0.36 6.09 -10.00
N ALA A 130 1.42 5.86 -10.77
CA ALA A 130 2.61 5.20 -10.27
C ALA A 130 3.31 6.00 -9.15
N LEU A 131 3.29 7.33 -9.21
CA LEU A 131 3.80 8.19 -8.13
C LEU A 131 2.93 8.11 -6.88
N ASP A 132 1.60 8.10 -7.04
CA ASP A 132 0.65 7.98 -5.93
C ASP A 132 0.80 6.62 -5.23
N ASP A 133 0.79 5.53 -6.00
CA ASP A 133 0.96 4.15 -5.50
C ASP A 133 2.33 3.96 -4.81
N ALA A 134 3.38 4.62 -5.31
CA ALA A 134 4.72 4.62 -4.74
C ALA A 134 4.86 5.56 -3.52
N GLY A 135 3.89 6.45 -3.31
CA GLY A 135 3.87 7.38 -2.20
C GLY A 135 4.76 8.60 -2.35
N TYR A 136 4.89 9.12 -3.56
CA TYR A 136 5.61 10.35 -3.85
C TYR A 136 4.70 11.59 -3.92
N ARG A 137 3.39 11.38 -3.86
CA ARG A 137 2.32 12.37 -3.77
C ARG A 137 1.33 11.90 -2.70
#